data_AF-A0A6P0P324-F1
#
_entry.id   AF-A0A6P0P324-F1
#
_cell.length_a   1.000
_cell.length_b   1.000
_cell.length_c   1.000
_cell.angle_alpha   90.00
_cell.angle_beta   90.00
_cell.angle_gamma   90.00
#
_symmetry.space_group_name_H-M   'P 1'
#
loop_
_entity.id
_entity.type
_entity.pdbx_description
1 polymer ?
#
loop_
_entity_poly.entity_id
_entity_poly.type
_entity_poly.pdbx_seq_one_letter_code
_entity_poly.pdbx_strand_id
1 'polypeptide(L)'
;MKIIQSRIAKVLLASIIALLTIFTSVVNPQGISGVLFAQKPNGELSYYSYSGLPDRNNFNNNGNERVISSGWNIYSKIFSGGSGVLFAQKSNGELSYYSYSGLPDRNNFNNNGNERVISSGWNIYSKIFSGGSGVLFAQKPNGELSYYNYSGSPDLNNFNNNGNERVISSGWNIYSKIF
;
A
#
# COMPACT_ATOMS: atom_id res chain seq x y z
N MET A 1 71.11 -18.17 46.91
CA MET A 1 72.39 -17.92 46.21
C MET A 1 72.10 -17.03 45.01
N LYS A 2 72.61 -15.77 45.03
CA LYS A 2 73.00 -14.84 43.92
C LYS A 2 72.16 -14.87 42.61
N ILE A 3 71.67 -13.79 41.96
CA ILE A 3 72.04 -12.37 41.86
C ILE A 3 70.89 -11.62 41.12
N ILE A 4 70.69 -10.34 41.46
CA ILE A 4 69.92 -9.28 40.78
C ILE A 4 70.41 -9.02 39.34
N GLN A 5 69.56 -8.59 38.39
CA GLN A 5 69.78 -7.43 37.48
C GLN A 5 68.53 -7.17 36.61
N SER A 6 68.15 -5.89 36.56
CA SER A 6 67.06 -5.32 35.75
C SER A 6 67.49 -5.20 34.28
N ARG A 7 66.52 -5.03 33.34
CA ARG A 7 66.52 -3.96 32.32
C ARG A 7 65.15 -3.82 31.63
N ILE A 8 64.55 -2.64 31.86
CA ILE A 8 63.93 -1.75 30.86
C ILE A 8 62.60 -2.17 30.22
N ALA A 9 61.60 -1.33 30.50
CA ALA A 9 60.28 -1.30 29.88
C ALA A 9 60.31 -1.22 28.34
N LYS A 10 59.46 -2.01 27.71
CA LYS A 10 58.82 -1.65 26.44
C LYS A 10 57.33 -2.00 26.55
N VAL A 11 56.54 -0.98 26.87
CA VAL A 11 55.10 -0.98 26.62
C VAL A 11 54.94 -1.01 25.10
N LEU A 12 54.42 -2.10 24.56
CA LEU A 12 53.84 -2.09 23.23
C LEU A 12 52.32 -2.23 23.38
N LEU A 13 51.67 -1.11 23.10
CA LEU A 13 50.24 -0.95 22.95
C LEU A 13 49.81 -1.72 21.68
N ALA A 14 48.97 -2.74 21.83
CA ALA A 14 48.25 -3.33 20.70
C ALA A 14 46.87 -3.78 21.17
N SER A 15 45.96 -2.81 21.18
CA SER A 15 44.54 -2.91 20.81
C SER A 15 43.86 -4.25 21.09
N ILE A 16 43.23 -4.35 22.26
CA ILE A 16 42.11 -5.27 22.45
C ILE A 16 40.96 -4.72 21.59
N ILE A 17 40.90 -5.17 20.34
CA ILE A 17 39.69 -5.05 19.53
C ILE A 17 38.68 -5.96 20.20
N ALA A 18 37.89 -5.37 21.10
CA ALA A 18 36.60 -5.94 21.46
C ALA A 18 35.82 -5.99 20.14
N LEU A 19 35.80 -7.17 19.53
CA LEU A 19 34.98 -7.47 18.37
C LEU A 19 33.53 -7.39 18.82
N LEU A 20 32.97 -6.18 18.83
CA LEU A 20 31.55 -5.95 18.97
C LEU A 20 30.93 -6.43 17.67
N THR A 21 30.67 -7.73 17.57
CA THR A 21 29.77 -8.28 16.57
C THR A 21 28.40 -7.69 16.85
N ILE A 22 28.12 -6.57 16.19
CA ILE A 22 26.75 -6.13 16.00
C ILE A 22 26.10 -7.28 15.21
N PHE A 23 25.33 -8.11 15.90
CA PHE A 23 24.26 -8.84 15.25
C PHE A 23 23.29 -7.77 14.75
N THR A 24 23.55 -7.20 13.57
CA THR A 24 22.43 -6.76 12.74
C THR A 24 21.69 -8.06 12.49
N SER A 25 20.59 -8.28 13.21
CA SER A 25 19.60 -9.24 12.79
C SER A 25 19.35 -8.92 11.32
N VAL A 26 19.82 -9.79 10.42
CA VAL A 26 19.33 -9.82 9.05
C VAL A 26 17.86 -10.10 9.26
N VAL A 27 17.05 -9.05 9.25
CA VAL A 27 15.61 -9.19 9.16
C VAL A 27 15.44 -9.84 7.81
N ASN A 28 15.35 -11.17 7.80
CA ASN A 28 14.99 -11.92 6.62
C ASN A 28 13.63 -11.31 6.24
N PRO A 29 13.48 -10.58 5.11
CA PRO A 29 12.26 -9.81 4.84
C PRO A 29 11.08 -10.72 4.43
N GLN A 30 11.09 -11.98 4.89
CA GLN A 30 10.16 -13.09 4.64
C GLN A 30 8.72 -12.83 5.11
N GLY A 31 8.37 -11.59 5.47
CA GLY A 31 7.02 -11.21 5.90
C GLY A 31 6.40 -10.06 5.11
N ILE A 32 7.13 -9.40 4.21
CA ILE A 32 6.60 -8.28 3.43
C ILE A 32 6.33 -8.77 2.01
N SER A 33 5.13 -9.25 1.73
CA SER A 33 4.71 -9.47 0.34
C SER A 33 3.72 -8.39 -0.05
N GLY A 34 3.78 -7.96 -1.31
CA GLY A 34 2.94 -6.87 -1.78
C GLY A 34 2.58 -6.99 -3.25
N VAL A 35 1.65 -6.12 -3.64
CA VAL A 35 1.14 -6.03 -5.00
C VAL A 35 1.18 -4.56 -5.44
N LEU A 36 1.69 -4.34 -6.63
CA LEU A 36 1.60 -3.09 -7.37
C LEU A 36 0.59 -3.28 -8.52
N PHE A 37 -0.39 -2.39 -8.61
CA PHE A 37 -1.31 -2.33 -9.74
C PHE A 37 -0.83 -1.32 -10.77
N ALA A 38 -1.05 -1.61 -12.04
CA ALA A 38 -0.77 -0.70 -13.14
C ALA A 38 -1.87 -0.79 -14.19
N GLN A 39 -2.30 0.35 -14.71
CA GLN A 39 -3.23 0.43 -15.83
C GLN A 39 -2.49 0.98 -17.05
N LYS A 40 -2.67 0.33 -18.20
CA LYS A 40 -2.18 0.83 -19.49
C LYS A 40 -3.20 1.76 -20.17
N PRO A 41 -2.76 2.62 -21.10
CA PRO A 41 -3.69 3.48 -21.87
C PRO A 41 -4.78 2.74 -22.64
N ASN A 42 -4.54 1.48 -23.04
CA ASN A 42 -5.54 0.63 -23.70
C ASN A 42 -6.61 0.06 -22.74
N GLY A 43 -6.50 0.34 -21.43
CA GLY A 43 -7.45 -0.10 -20.42
C GLY A 43 -7.21 -1.48 -19.86
N GLU A 44 -6.05 -2.10 -20.15
CA GLU A 44 -5.59 -3.27 -19.42
C GLU A 44 -5.17 -2.89 -18.01
N LEU A 45 -5.74 -3.57 -17.02
CA LEU A 45 -5.25 -3.55 -15.64
C LEU A 45 -4.36 -4.78 -15.43
N SER A 46 -3.15 -4.54 -14.93
CA SER A 46 -2.17 -5.55 -14.59
C SER A 46 -1.74 -5.43 -13.14
N TYR A 47 -1.14 -6.49 -12.62
CA TYR A 47 -0.42 -6.45 -11.36
C TYR A 47 1.01 -6.96 -11.47
N TYR A 48 1.83 -6.52 -10.53
CA TYR A 48 3.16 -7.02 -10.23
C TYR A 48 3.16 -7.42 -8.75
N SER A 49 3.67 -8.61 -8.43
CA SER A 49 3.79 -9.05 -7.05
C SER A 49 5.25 -9.20 -6.67
N TYR A 50 5.55 -9.00 -5.39
CA TYR A 50 6.91 -9.09 -4.86
C TYR A 50 6.92 -9.68 -3.45
N SER A 51 8.06 -10.28 -3.10
CA SER A 51 8.32 -10.89 -1.80
C SER A 51 9.54 -10.23 -1.17
N GLY A 52 9.40 -9.68 0.03
CA GLY A 52 10.34 -8.78 0.67
C GLY A 52 10.15 -7.31 0.24
N LEU A 53 11.17 -6.48 0.53
CA LEU A 53 11.18 -5.10 0.02
C LEU A 53 11.25 -5.12 -1.52
N PRO A 54 10.58 -4.19 -2.22
CA PRO A 54 10.67 -4.08 -3.67
C PRO A 54 12.12 -3.90 -4.14
N ASP A 55 12.66 -4.95 -4.75
CA ASP A 55 13.96 -4.99 -5.43
C ASP A 55 13.77 -5.75 -6.74
N ARG A 56 14.62 -5.50 -7.74
CA ARG A 56 14.53 -6.17 -9.04
C ARG A 56 14.49 -7.70 -8.94
N ASN A 57 15.13 -8.29 -7.92
CA ASN A 57 15.20 -9.73 -7.72
C ASN A 57 14.04 -10.26 -6.85
N ASN A 58 13.30 -9.37 -6.21
CA ASN A 58 12.20 -9.69 -5.29
C ASN A 58 10.83 -9.60 -5.97
N PHE A 59 10.76 -9.10 -7.20
CA PHE A 59 9.56 -9.23 -8.02
C PHE A 59 9.38 -10.67 -8.50
N ASN A 60 8.18 -11.19 -8.29
CA ASN A 60 7.76 -12.46 -8.88
C ASN A 60 7.65 -12.31 -10.41
N ASN A 61 7.57 -13.44 -11.13
CA ASN A 61 7.45 -13.47 -12.59
C ASN A 61 8.56 -12.70 -13.33
N ASN A 62 9.76 -12.61 -12.73
CA ASN A 62 10.89 -11.83 -13.24
C ASN A 62 10.56 -10.35 -13.49
N GLY A 63 9.63 -9.78 -12.71
CA GLY A 63 9.18 -8.40 -12.90
C GLY A 63 8.28 -8.19 -14.12
N ASN A 64 7.86 -9.24 -14.81
CA ASN A 64 6.89 -9.13 -15.90
C ASN A 64 5.48 -8.96 -15.35
N GLU A 65 4.70 -8.11 -16.02
CA GLU A 65 3.31 -7.87 -15.66
C GLU A 65 2.47 -9.14 -15.77
N ARG A 66 1.40 -9.19 -14.97
CA ARG A 66 0.32 -10.15 -15.14
C ARG A 66 -0.97 -9.39 -15.37
N VAL A 67 -1.52 -9.51 -16.58
CA VAL A 67 -2.78 -8.88 -16.97
C VAL A 67 -3.93 -9.52 -16.19
N ILE A 68 -4.74 -8.70 -15.55
CA ILE A 68 -5.96 -9.10 -14.82
C ILE A 68 -7.13 -9.17 -15.80
N SER A 69 -7.41 -8.03 -16.44
CA SER A 69 -8.51 -7.86 -17.40
C SER A 69 -8.39 -6.52 -18.15
N SER A 70 -9.19 -6.36 -19.20
CA SER A 70 -9.33 -5.12 -19.97
C SER A 70 -10.59 -4.34 -19.58
N GLY A 71 -10.77 -3.14 -20.15
CA GLY A 71 -11.98 -2.33 -19.98
C GLY A 71 -11.94 -1.32 -18.82
N TRP A 72 -10.81 -1.17 -18.14
CA TRP A 72 -10.68 -0.28 -16.98
C TRP A 72 -10.66 1.22 -17.33
N ASN A 73 -10.61 1.57 -18.62
CA ASN A 73 -10.67 2.97 -19.09
C ASN A 73 -12.00 3.68 -18.81
N ILE A 74 -13.04 2.94 -18.41
CA ILE A 74 -14.31 3.52 -17.99
C ILE A 74 -14.21 4.26 -16.65
N TYR A 75 -13.18 3.97 -15.86
CA TYR A 75 -12.97 4.57 -14.55
C TYR A 75 -12.08 5.81 -14.64
N SER A 76 -12.49 6.87 -13.95
CA SER A 76 -11.72 8.11 -13.82
C SER A 76 -10.63 7.99 -12.73
N LYS A 77 -10.83 7.12 -11.74
CA LYS A 77 -9.86 6.81 -10.69
C LYS A 77 -9.93 5.34 -10.31
N ILE A 78 -8.78 4.72 -10.09
CA ILE A 78 -8.64 3.36 -9.54
C ILE A 78 -7.57 3.43 -8.46
N PHE A 79 -7.84 2.83 -7.30
CA PHE A 79 -6.87 2.80 -6.20
C PHE A 79 -7.09 1.59 -5.29
N SER A 80 -6.01 1.14 -4.65
CA SER A 80 -6.07 0.03 -3.70
C SER A 80 -6.73 0.47 -2.40
N GLY A 81 -7.65 -0.35 -1.88
CA GLY A 81 -8.17 -0.24 -0.51
C GLY A 81 -7.30 -0.95 0.53
N GLY A 82 -6.25 -1.63 0.09
CA GLY A 82 -5.53 -2.62 0.88
C GLY A 82 -6.32 -3.93 1.04
N SER A 83 -5.69 -4.93 1.64
CA SER A 83 -6.33 -6.19 2.08
C SER A 83 -7.26 -6.85 1.05
N GLY A 84 -6.83 -6.90 -0.22
CA GLY A 84 -7.62 -7.57 -1.27
C GLY A 84 -8.74 -6.72 -1.87
N VAL A 85 -8.72 -5.40 -1.73
CA VAL A 85 -9.75 -4.49 -2.26
C VAL A 85 -9.16 -3.53 -3.30
N LEU A 86 -9.87 -3.34 -4.41
CA LEU A 86 -9.66 -2.27 -5.38
C LEU A 86 -10.92 -1.42 -5.46
N PHE A 87 -10.77 -0.10 -5.35
CA PHE A 87 -11.83 0.86 -5.60
C PHE A 87 -11.69 1.42 -7.01
N ALA A 88 -12.83 1.67 -7.65
CA ALA A 88 -12.89 2.23 -8.98
C ALA A 88 -14.04 3.24 -9.06
N GLN A 89 -13.74 4.48 -9.44
CA GLN A 89 -14.71 5.56 -9.56
C GLN A 89 -14.99 5.85 -11.03
N LYS A 90 -16.26 5.96 -11.42
CA LYS A 90 -16.68 6.45 -12.73
C LYS A 90 -16.86 7.98 -12.71
N SER A 91 -16.81 8.62 -13.88
CA SER A 91 -16.95 10.07 -14.01
C SER A 91 -18.33 10.61 -13.56
N ASN A 92 -19.37 9.78 -13.64
CA ASN A 92 -20.71 10.09 -13.13
C ASN A 92 -20.80 10.08 -11.59
N GLY A 93 -19.72 9.76 -10.88
CA GLY A 93 -19.66 9.75 -9.42
C GLY A 93 -20.05 8.42 -8.77
N GLU A 94 -20.30 7.36 -9.55
CA GLU A 94 -20.41 6.00 -9.00
C GLU A 94 -19.04 5.55 -8.46
N LEU A 95 -19.05 5.04 -7.23
CA LEU A 95 -17.91 4.32 -6.66
C LEU A 95 -18.26 2.83 -6.62
N SER A 96 -17.41 2.04 -7.26
CA SER A 96 -17.44 0.59 -7.25
C SER A 96 -16.26 0.04 -6.45
N TYR A 97 -16.39 -1.21 -6.00
CA TYR A 97 -15.25 -2.00 -5.56
C TYR A 97 -15.18 -3.35 -6.25
N TYR A 98 -13.98 -3.90 -6.21
CA TYR A 98 -13.63 -5.26 -6.53
C TYR A 98 -12.90 -5.85 -5.33
N SER A 99 -13.12 -7.14 -5.06
CA SER A 99 -12.38 -7.85 -4.02
C SER A 99 -11.77 -9.14 -4.55
N TYR A 100 -10.64 -9.53 -3.99
CA TYR A 100 -9.90 -10.72 -4.37
C TYR A 100 -9.21 -11.33 -3.16
N SER A 101 -8.92 -12.63 -3.23
CA SER A 101 -8.17 -13.35 -2.20
C SER A 101 -6.79 -13.76 -2.72
N GLY A 102 -5.75 -13.59 -1.91
CA GLY A 102 -4.37 -13.82 -2.36
C GLY A 102 -3.91 -12.79 -3.41
N LEU A 103 -3.33 -13.26 -4.51
CA LEU A 103 -2.94 -12.40 -5.63
C LEU A 103 -4.15 -12.05 -6.49
N PRO A 104 -4.22 -10.84 -7.09
CA PRO A 104 -5.33 -10.42 -7.95
C PRO A 104 -5.23 -11.05 -9.35
N ASP A 105 -5.06 -12.37 -9.43
CA ASP A 105 -5.25 -13.10 -10.69
C ASP A 105 -6.74 -13.12 -11.06
N ARG A 106 -7.05 -13.23 -12.36
CA ARG A 106 -8.42 -13.22 -12.91
C ARG A 106 -9.39 -14.14 -12.16
N ASN A 107 -8.92 -15.31 -11.70
CA ASN A 107 -9.75 -16.32 -11.03
C ASN A 107 -9.87 -16.12 -9.52
N ASN A 108 -9.08 -15.23 -8.93
CA ASN A 108 -9.05 -14.98 -7.50
C ASN A 108 -9.95 -13.81 -7.08
N PHE A 109 -10.50 -13.09 -8.06
CA PHE A 109 -11.52 -12.08 -7.82
C PHE A 109 -12.84 -12.73 -7.40
N ASN A 110 -13.39 -12.21 -6.32
CA ASN A 110 -14.74 -12.53 -5.89
C ASN A 110 -15.76 -12.01 -6.91
N ASN A 111 -17.02 -12.48 -6.81
CA ASN A 111 -18.11 -12.07 -7.70
C ASN A 111 -17.76 -12.25 -9.21
N ASN A 112 -16.92 -13.23 -9.53
CA ASN A 112 -16.41 -13.50 -10.88
C ASN A 112 -15.72 -12.29 -11.53
N GLY A 113 -15.13 -11.40 -10.74
CA GLY A 113 -14.51 -10.16 -11.24
C GLY A 113 -15.49 -9.09 -11.72
N ASN A 114 -16.79 -9.24 -11.42
CA ASN A 114 -17.79 -8.23 -11.76
C ASN A 114 -17.76 -7.07 -10.76
N GLU A 115 -17.98 -5.85 -11.28
CA GLU A 115 -18.06 -4.65 -10.45
C GLU A 115 -19.20 -4.74 -9.42
N ARG A 116 -18.98 -4.15 -8.24
CA ARG A 116 -20.03 -3.90 -7.26
C ARG A 116 -20.08 -2.41 -6.98
N VAL A 117 -21.12 -1.74 -7.48
CA VAL A 117 -21.39 -0.33 -7.18
C VAL A 117 -21.85 -0.24 -5.72
N ILE A 118 -21.21 0.62 -4.94
CA ILE A 118 -21.48 0.75 -3.50
C ILE A 118 -22.14 2.07 -3.13
N SER A 119 -21.96 3.10 -3.94
CA SER A 119 -22.58 4.42 -3.73
C SER A 119 -22.37 5.32 -4.95
N SER A 120 -23.11 6.42 -4.98
CA SER A 120 -23.01 7.48 -5.99
C SER A 120 -22.64 8.82 -5.34
N GLY A 121 -22.44 9.86 -6.16
CA GLY A 121 -22.17 11.22 -5.68
C GLY A 121 -20.71 11.51 -5.32
N TRP A 122 -19.77 10.61 -5.62
CA TRP A 122 -18.35 10.82 -5.31
C TRP A 122 -17.66 11.84 -6.24
N ASN A 123 -18.33 12.27 -7.30
CA ASN A 123 -17.84 13.30 -8.23
C ASN A 123 -17.75 14.70 -7.59
N ILE A 124 -18.34 14.91 -6.40
CA ILE A 124 -18.17 16.14 -5.64
C ILE A 124 -16.78 16.29 -5.02
N TYR A 125 -16.03 15.19 -4.90
CA TYR A 125 -14.70 15.19 -4.29
C TYR A 125 -13.60 15.39 -5.33
N SER A 126 -12.70 16.33 -5.06
CA SER A 126 -11.50 16.54 -5.86
C SER A 126 -10.52 15.38 -5.69
N LYS A 127 -10.36 14.87 -4.47
CA LYS A 127 -9.47 13.73 -4.16
C LYS A 127 -10.21 12.68 -3.36
N ILE A 128 -9.97 11.42 -3.69
CA ILE A 128 -10.42 10.25 -2.94
C ILE A 128 -9.25 9.26 -2.89
N PHE A 129 -9.00 8.68 -1.73
CA PHE A 129 -7.90 7.74 -1.53
C PHE A 129 -8.18 6.87 -0.30
N SER A 130 -7.55 5.70 -0.23
CA SER A 130 -7.69 4.82 0.92
C SER A 130 -6.72 5.22 2.02
N GLY A 131 -7.19 5.20 3.27
CA GLY A 131 -6.31 5.22 4.46
C GLY A 131 -5.83 3.82 4.86
N GLY A 132 -6.18 2.79 4.09
CA GLY A 132 -6.09 1.39 4.50
C GLY A 132 -7.15 1.03 5.56
N SER A 133 -7.15 -0.24 5.97
CA SER A 133 -7.91 -0.74 7.13
C SER A 133 -9.39 -0.34 7.16
N GLY A 134 -10.05 -0.31 6.00
CA GLY A 134 -11.48 0.00 5.91
C GLY A 134 -11.82 1.49 5.92
N VAL A 135 -10.85 2.37 5.67
CA VAL A 135 -11.05 3.83 5.64
C VAL A 135 -10.84 4.39 4.23
N LEU A 136 -11.74 5.28 3.84
CA LEU A 136 -11.62 6.13 2.65
C LEU A 136 -11.58 7.58 3.09
N PHE A 137 -10.61 8.34 2.60
CA PHE A 137 -10.59 9.79 2.71
C PHE A 137 -11.13 10.43 1.45
N ALA A 138 -11.80 11.55 1.63
CA ALA A 138 -12.41 12.31 0.55
C ALA A 138 -12.23 13.80 0.82
N GLN A 139 -11.71 14.54 -0.16
CA GLN A 139 -11.46 15.97 -0.05
C GLN A 139 -12.31 16.73 -1.07
N LYS A 140 -13.11 17.68 -0.60
CA LYS A 140 -13.90 18.59 -1.44
C LYS A 140 -13.03 19.74 -1.99
N PRO A 141 -13.46 20.41 -3.07
CA PRO A 141 -12.75 21.55 -3.65
C PRO A 141 -12.52 22.72 -2.67
N ASN A 142 -13.47 22.94 -1.74
CA ASN A 142 -13.39 23.96 -0.69
C ASN A 142 -12.33 23.66 0.39
N GLY A 143 -11.68 22.49 0.34
CA GLY A 143 -10.64 22.08 1.27
C GLY A 143 -11.15 21.31 2.49
N GLU A 144 -12.45 21.03 2.60
CA GLU A 144 -12.96 20.07 3.59
C GLU A 144 -12.38 18.69 3.32
N LEU A 145 -11.80 18.09 4.36
CA LEU A 145 -11.39 16.70 4.38
C LEU A 145 -12.36 15.92 5.24
N SER A 146 -12.89 14.86 4.67
CA SER A 146 -13.79 13.91 5.32
C SER A 146 -13.22 12.51 5.26
N TYR A 147 -13.75 11.63 6.11
CA TYR A 147 -13.55 10.19 5.96
C TYR A 147 -14.88 9.43 5.94
N TYR A 148 -14.82 8.26 5.33
CA TYR A 148 -15.79 7.18 5.39
C TYR A 148 -15.08 5.96 5.96
N ASN A 149 -15.80 5.13 6.70
CA ASN A 149 -15.24 3.88 7.16
C ASN A 149 -16.26 2.74 7.13
N TYR A 150 -15.77 1.54 6.86
CA TYR A 150 -16.56 0.32 6.72
C TYR A 150 -15.87 -0.85 7.43
N SER A 151 -16.66 -1.86 7.79
CA SER A 151 -16.15 -3.09 8.42
C SER A 151 -16.26 -4.26 7.44
N GLY A 152 -15.19 -5.05 7.28
CA GLY A 152 -15.17 -6.14 6.32
C GLY A 152 -15.15 -5.64 4.87
N SER A 153 -15.97 -6.21 3.99
CA SER A 153 -16.09 -5.75 2.60
C SER A 153 -16.80 -4.39 2.53
N PRO A 154 -16.42 -3.48 1.62
CA PRO A 154 -17.04 -2.17 1.47
C PRO A 154 -18.42 -2.24 0.79
N ASP A 155 -19.27 -3.22 1.12
CA ASP A 155 -20.65 -3.25 0.66
C ASP A 155 -21.49 -2.14 1.29
N LEU A 156 -22.60 -1.77 0.64
CA LEU A 156 -23.50 -0.69 1.06
C LEU A 156 -23.91 -0.78 2.54
N ASN A 157 -24.17 -2.00 3.03
CA ASN A 157 -24.62 -2.23 4.41
C ASN A 157 -23.50 -2.22 5.46
N ASN A 158 -22.24 -2.20 5.03
CA ASN A 158 -21.08 -2.30 5.91
C ASN A 158 -20.42 -0.94 6.19
N PHE A 159 -20.88 0.11 5.54
CA PHE A 159 -20.46 1.47 5.86
C PHE A 159 -21.07 1.93 7.17
N ASN A 160 -20.21 2.47 8.02
CA ASN A 160 -20.65 3.12 9.25
C ASN A 160 -21.34 4.46 8.94
N ASN A 161 -21.98 5.05 9.95
CA ASN A 161 -22.66 6.35 9.82
C ASN A 161 -23.73 6.38 8.71
N ASN A 162 -24.34 5.24 8.40
CA ASN A 162 -25.29 5.08 7.29
C ASN A 162 -24.71 5.51 5.92
N GLY A 163 -23.40 5.32 5.71
CA GLY A 163 -22.72 5.74 4.49
C GLY A 163 -22.48 7.25 4.38
N ASN A 164 -22.74 8.03 5.42
CA ASN A 164 -22.50 9.48 5.40
C ASN A 164 -21.04 9.82 5.77
N GLU A 165 -20.51 10.85 5.11
CA GLU A 165 -19.18 11.37 5.42
C GLU A 165 -19.08 11.90 6.86
N ARG A 166 -17.86 11.89 7.39
CA ARG A 166 -17.50 12.62 8.59
C ARG A 166 -16.41 13.63 8.26
N VAL A 167 -16.77 14.91 8.25
CA VAL A 167 -15.82 16.01 8.08
C VAL A 167 -14.91 16.06 9.31
N ILE A 168 -13.60 16.10 9.08
CA ILE A 168 -12.59 16.06 10.16
C ILE A 168 -11.70 17.30 10.17
N SER A 169 -11.59 18.01 9.06
CA SER A 169 -10.68 19.15 8.93
C SER A 169 -10.98 19.98 7.69
N SER A 170 -10.38 21.16 7.59
CA SER A 170 -10.49 22.08 6.45
C SER A 170 -9.10 22.57 6.01
N GLY A 171 -9.01 23.28 4.88
CA GLY A 171 -7.75 23.86 4.37
C GLY A 171 -6.88 22.90 3.54
N TRP A 172 -7.38 21.72 3.17
CA TRP A 172 -6.62 20.72 2.41
C TRP A 172 -6.52 21.00 0.90
N ASN A 173 -7.21 22.05 0.43
CA ASN A 173 -7.17 22.50 -0.96
C ASN A 173 -5.82 23.13 -1.36
N ILE A 174 -4.91 23.39 -0.40
CA ILE A 174 -3.56 23.88 -0.69
C ILE A 174 -2.63 22.78 -1.25
N TYR A 175 -2.94 21.51 -1.00
CA TYR A 175 -2.10 20.40 -1.45
C TYR A 175 -2.43 20.03 -2.89
N SER A 176 -1.43 19.90 -3.75
CA SER A 176 -1.64 19.44 -5.13
C SER A 176 -1.93 17.94 -5.21
N LYS A 177 -1.37 17.13 -4.30
CA LYS A 177 -1.55 15.68 -4.22
C LYS A 177 -1.70 15.22 -2.77
N ILE A 178 -2.51 14.19 -2.57
CA ILE A 178 -2.69 13.46 -1.31
C ILE A 178 -2.91 12.00 -1.72
N PHE A 179 -2.15 11.06 -1.17
CA PHE A 179 -2.18 9.65 -1.53
C PHE A 179 -1.68 8.79 -0.37
#